data_AF-A0A957DWS7-F1
#
_entry.id   AF-A0A957DWS7-F1
#
_cell.length_a   1.000
_cell.length_b   1.000
_cell.length_c   1.000
_cell.angle_alpha   90.00
_cell.angle_beta   90.00
_cell.angle_gamma   90.00
#
_symmetry.space_group_name_H-M   'P 1'
#
loop_
_entity.id
_entity.type
_entity.pdbx_description
1 polymer ?
#
loop_
_entity_poly.entity_id
_entity_poly.type
_entity_poly.pdbx_seq_one_letter_code
_entity_poly.pdbx_strand_id
1 'polypeptide(L)'
;AKAAKQRELLNIVKTRGQVHISDLVIEMKSTRDEVQQWLHQLVGMGLFSGYVNWDEGMLYSEQANSLRELTHCKQCNGELELAGKGIIRCPYCGTEYFL
;
A
#
# COMPACT_ATOMS: atom_id res chain seq x y z
N ALA A 1 16.59 12.48 7.37
CA ALA A 1 15.92 12.64 6.06
C ALA A 1 14.86 11.56 5.81
N LYS A 2 15.22 10.27 5.79
CA LYS A 2 14.30 9.15 5.46
C LYS A 2 13.03 9.07 6.32
N ALA A 3 13.14 9.17 7.65
CA ALA A 3 11.98 9.14 8.55
C ALA A 3 11.00 10.31 8.31
N ALA A 4 11.49 11.47 7.84
CA ALA A 4 10.62 12.59 7.51
C ALA A 4 9.78 12.29 6.26
N LYS A 5 10.37 11.66 5.24
CA LYS A 5 9.67 11.24 4.02
C LYS A 5 8.65 10.14 4.28
N GLN A 6 8.98 9.16 5.11
CA GLN A 6 8.04 8.13 5.54
C GLN A 6 6.84 8.71 6.29
N ARG A 7 7.08 9.68 7.19
CA ARG A 7 6.01 10.37 7.91
C ARG A 7 5.14 11.22 6.99
N GLU A 8 5.75 11.91 6.03
CA GLU A 8 5.05 12.68 4.99
C GLU A 8 4.13 11.78 4.15
N LEU A 9 4.64 10.67 3.62
CA LEU A 9 3.85 9.66 2.90
C LEU A 9 2.67 9.17 3.75
N LEU A 10 2.95 8.78 4.99
CA LEU A 10 1.93 8.25 5.90
C LEU A 10 0.81 9.25 6.14
N ASN A 11 1.15 10.53 6.34
CA ASN A 11 0.18 11.60 6.54
C ASN A 11 -0.69 11.79 5.29
N ILE A 12 -0.08 11.90 4.10
CA ILE A 12 -0.80 12.10 2.84
C ILE A 12 -1.84 10.98 2.65
N VAL A 13 -1.39 9.72 2.76
CA VAL A 13 -2.20 8.54 2.45
C VAL A 13 -3.34 8.38 3.46
N LYS A 14 -3.04 8.52 4.77
CA LYS A 14 -4.07 8.41 5.81
C LYS A 14 -5.11 9.53 5.74
N THR A 15 -4.70 10.75 5.36
CA THR A 15 -5.63 11.87 5.26
C THR A 15 -6.51 11.79 4.02
N ARG A 16 -5.96 11.36 2.87
CA ARG A 16 -6.71 11.29 1.60
C ARG A 16 -7.54 10.02 1.47
N GLY A 17 -7.21 8.95 2.19
CA GLY A 17 -7.87 7.65 2.10
C GLY A 17 -7.50 6.87 0.84
N GLN A 18 -7.35 7.54 -0.31
CA GLN A 18 -6.82 6.97 -1.55
C GLN A 18 -5.98 8.02 -2.28
N VAL A 19 -4.91 7.60 -2.96
CA VAL A 19 -4.02 8.51 -3.70
C VAL A 19 -3.37 7.78 -4.88
N HIS A 20 -3.22 8.49 -6.01
CA HIS A 20 -2.42 7.99 -7.12
C HIS A 20 -0.92 8.02 -6.74
N ILE A 21 -0.21 6.94 -7.06
CA ILE A 21 1.23 6.84 -6.84
C ILE A 21 1.99 7.90 -7.66
N SER A 22 1.49 8.25 -8.84
CA SER A 22 2.06 9.35 -9.65
C SER A 22 2.02 10.69 -8.90
N ASP A 23 0.94 10.96 -8.18
CA ASP A 23 0.79 12.21 -7.43
C ASP A 23 1.76 12.24 -6.25
N LEU A 24 1.94 11.12 -5.55
CA LEU A 24 2.94 10.97 -4.50
C LEU A 24 4.36 11.19 -5.02
N VAL A 25 4.70 10.60 -6.17
CA VAL A 25 6.00 10.75 -6.82
C VAL A 25 6.29 12.23 -7.10
N ILE A 26 5.32 12.96 -7.64
CA ILE A 26 5.44 14.40 -7.95
C ILE A 26 5.52 15.23 -6.66
N GLU A 27 4.57 15.06 -5.74
CA GLU A 27 4.45 15.84 -4.50
C GLU A 27 5.69 15.66 -3.61
N MET A 28 6.16 14.42 -3.49
CA MET A 28 7.28 14.08 -2.62
C MET A 28 8.66 14.24 -3.27
N LYS A 29 8.70 14.56 -4.59
CA LYS A 29 9.93 14.60 -5.41
C LYS A 29 10.73 13.30 -5.28
N SER A 30 10.07 12.19 -5.57
CA SER A 30 10.60 10.83 -5.39
C SER A 30 10.36 10.00 -6.64
N THR A 31 10.80 8.75 -6.62
CA THR A 31 10.53 7.74 -7.64
C THR A 31 9.48 6.74 -7.17
N ARG A 32 8.88 5.99 -8.10
CA ARG A 32 7.94 4.90 -7.77
C ARG A 32 8.57 3.88 -6.81
N ASP A 33 9.82 3.50 -7.08
CA ASP A 33 10.56 2.53 -6.27
C ASP A 33 10.81 3.04 -4.85
N GLU A 34 11.12 4.33 -4.69
CA GLU A 34 11.26 4.94 -3.36
C GLU A 34 9.94 4.95 -2.59
N VAL A 35 8.83 5.31 -3.25
CA VAL A 35 7.49 5.28 -2.64
C VAL A 35 7.15 3.85 -2.19
N GLN A 36 7.37 2.85 -3.05
CA GLN A 36 7.15 1.44 -2.73
C GLN A 36 8.03 0.99 -1.55
N GLN A 37 9.31 1.37 -1.56
CA GLN A 37 10.22 1.03 -0.47
C GLN A 37 9.79 1.66 0.86
N TRP A 38 9.35 2.91 0.87
CA TRP A 38 8.86 3.57 2.08
C TRP A 38 7.56 2.94 2.57
N LEU A 39 6.66 2.57 1.66
CA LEU A 39 5.42 1.86 1.98
C LEU A 39 5.73 0.54 2.69
N HIS A 40 6.58 -0.30 2.10
CA HIS A 40 6.98 -1.58 2.71
C HIS A 40 7.62 -1.40 4.10
N GLN A 41 8.41 -0.34 4.29
CA GLN A 41 8.99 -0.03 5.59
C GLN A 41 7.94 0.40 6.62
N LEU A 42 6.95 1.20 6.23
CA LEU A 42 5.84 1.60 7.09
C LEU A 42 5.00 0.40 7.54
N VAL A 43 4.78 -0.56 6.63
CA VAL A 43 4.08 -1.82 6.90
C VAL A 43 4.89 -2.71 7.85
N GLY A 44 6.19 -2.87 7.60
CA GLY A 44 7.07 -3.61 8.51
C GLY A 44 7.15 -3.02 9.93
N MET A 45 6.86 -1.72 10.09
CA MET A 45 6.76 -1.04 11.39
C MET A 45 5.32 -1.07 11.98
N GLY A 46 4.34 -1.64 11.29
CA GLY A 46 2.93 -1.66 11.70
C GLY A 46 2.27 -0.27 11.69
N LEU A 47 2.84 0.69 10.95
CA LEU A 47 2.35 2.08 10.91
C LEU A 47 1.30 2.31 9.84
N PHE A 48 1.23 1.43 8.83
CA PHE A 48 0.32 1.53 7.70
C PHE A 48 -0.42 0.21 7.46
N SER A 49 -1.71 0.30 7.12
CA SER A 49 -2.52 -0.77 6.56
C SER A 49 -3.32 -0.22 5.38
N GLY A 50 -3.52 -1.06 4.37
CA GLY A 50 -4.11 -0.64 3.11
C GLY A 50 -3.82 -1.63 1.99
N TYR A 51 -4.03 -1.22 0.75
CA TYR A 51 -3.65 -2.01 -0.42
C TYR A 51 -3.24 -1.12 -1.58
N VAL A 52 -2.42 -1.67 -2.49
CA VAL A 52 -2.00 -1.00 -3.70
C VAL A 52 -2.41 -1.82 -4.91
N ASN A 53 -3.11 -1.16 -5.82
CA ASN A 53 -3.25 -1.62 -7.18
C ASN A 53 -2.11 -1.04 -8.03
N TRP A 54 -1.11 -1.87 -8.34
CA TRP A 54 0.07 -1.43 -9.10
C TRP A 54 -0.21 -1.18 -10.58
N ASP A 55 -1.26 -1.79 -11.13
CA ASP A 55 -1.67 -1.61 -12.52
C ASP A 55 -2.38 -0.27 -12.70
N GLU A 56 -3.32 0.07 -11.80
CA GLU A 56 -3.97 1.38 -11.77
C GLU A 56 -3.08 2.49 -11.16
N GLY A 57 -2.00 2.10 -10.49
CA GLY A 57 -1.12 3.02 -9.77
C GLY A 57 -1.83 3.71 -8.60
N MET A 58 -2.73 3.00 -7.91
CA MET A 58 -3.56 3.52 -6.82
C MET A 58 -3.20 2.89 -5.48
N LEU A 59 -3.01 3.75 -4.47
CA LEU A 59 -2.78 3.37 -3.08
C LEU A 59 -4.01 3.71 -2.25
N TYR A 60 -4.52 2.72 -1.52
CA TYR A 60 -5.69 2.84 -0.66
C TYR A 60 -5.29 2.63 0.79
N SER A 61 -5.68 3.55 1.67
CA SER A 61 -5.59 3.42 3.12
C SER A 61 -6.82 2.70 3.63
N GLU A 62 -6.63 1.62 4.38
CA GLU A 62 -7.74 0.86 4.96
C GLU A 62 -7.34 0.23 6.30
N GLN A 63 -8.30 -0.05 7.17
CA GLN A 63 -8.03 -0.64 8.47
C GLN A 63 -7.54 -2.09 8.34
N ALA A 64 -6.48 -2.45 9.06
CA ALA A 64 -5.92 -3.81 9.04
C ALA A 64 -6.95 -4.92 9.31
N ASN A 65 -7.94 -4.68 10.19
CA ASN A 65 -8.96 -5.68 10.53
C ASN A 65 -9.81 -6.06 9.32
N SER A 66 -10.28 -5.08 8.53
CA SER A 66 -11.09 -5.38 7.34
C SER A 66 -10.28 -6.10 6.27
N LEU A 67 -8.96 -5.90 6.22
CA LEU A 67 -8.08 -6.56 5.27
C LEU A 67 -7.73 -8.00 5.65
N ARG A 68 -7.63 -8.31 6.95
CA ARG A 68 -7.35 -9.68 7.46
C ARG A 68 -8.49 -10.65 7.19
N GLU A 69 -9.71 -10.15 7.08
CA GLU A 69 -10.91 -10.94 6.82
C GLU A 69 -11.11 -11.21 5.31
N LEU A 70 -10.31 -10.59 4.43
CA LEU A 70 -10.41 -10.79 2.99
C LEU A 70 -9.91 -12.18 2.58
N THR A 71 -10.79 -12.92 1.93
CA THR A 71 -10.45 -14.16 1.22
C THR A 71 -10.25 -13.94 -0.28
N HIS A 72 -10.81 -12.87 -0.84
CA HIS A 72 -10.79 -12.55 -2.26
C HIS A 72 -10.28 -11.12 -2.51
N CYS A 73 -9.61 -10.94 -3.64
CA CYS A 73 -9.07 -9.68 -4.07
C CYS A 73 -10.18 -8.68 -4.40
N LYS A 74 -10.14 -7.50 -3.78
CA LYS A 74 -11.04 -6.38 -4.07
C LYS A 74 -10.99 -5.88 -5.52
N GLN A 75 -9.91 -6.15 -6.25
CA GLN A 75 -9.73 -5.71 -7.62
C GLN A 75 -10.28 -6.69 -8.65
N CYS A 76 -9.94 -7.98 -8.55
CA CYS A 76 -10.27 -8.98 -9.58
C CYS A 76 -11.10 -10.16 -9.06
N ASN A 77 -11.45 -10.17 -7.78
CA ASN A 77 -12.13 -11.27 -7.09
C ASN A 77 -11.38 -12.61 -7.12
N GLY A 78 -10.08 -12.62 -7.39
CA GLY A 78 -9.23 -13.81 -7.29
C GLY A 78 -8.93 -14.17 -5.83
N GLU A 79 -8.69 -15.46 -5.56
CA GLU A 79 -8.27 -15.94 -4.23
C GLU A 79 -6.92 -15.30 -3.82
N LEU A 80 -6.82 -14.92 -2.55
CA LEU A 80 -5.66 -14.22 -2.00
C LEU A 80 -4.64 -15.19 -1.40
N GLU A 81 -3.36 -14.93 -1.63
CA GLU A 81 -2.25 -15.74 -1.09
C GLU A 81 -1.31 -14.89 -0.22
N LEU A 82 -0.80 -15.50 0.86
CA LEU A 82 0.19 -14.88 1.73
C LEU A 82 1.54 -14.81 1.00
N ALA A 83 2.03 -13.58 0.79
CA ALA A 83 3.30 -13.32 0.12
C ALA A 83 4.44 -13.01 1.10
N GLY A 84 4.14 -12.74 2.38
CA GLY A 84 5.14 -12.45 3.41
C GLY A 84 4.54 -12.02 4.74
N LYS A 85 5.39 -11.60 5.70
CA LYS A 85 4.95 -11.10 7.00
C LYS A 85 4.18 -9.77 6.82
N GLY A 86 2.85 -9.84 6.89
CA GLY A 86 1.98 -8.67 6.76
C GLY A 86 1.73 -8.23 5.31
N ILE A 87 2.04 -9.08 4.33
CA ILE A 87 1.77 -8.79 2.91
C ILE A 87 1.00 -9.97 2.31
N ILE A 88 -0.16 -9.67 1.75
CA ILE A 88 -0.96 -10.58 0.94
C ILE A 88 -0.89 -10.09 -0.50
N ARG A 89 -0.65 -10.98 -1.46
CA ARG A 89 -0.59 -10.62 -2.87
C ARG A 89 -1.63 -11.45 -3.64
N CYS A 90 -2.38 -10.78 -4.51
CA CYS A 90 -3.23 -11.48 -5.45
C CYS A 90 -2.36 -12.08 -6.58
N PRO A 91 -2.34 -13.40 -6.79
CA PRO A 91 -1.54 -14.02 -7.85
C PRO A 91 -2.08 -13.72 -9.26
N TYR A 92 -3.33 -13.25 -9.36
CA TYR A 92 -4.01 -12.99 -10.64
C TYR A 92 -3.75 -11.58 -11.18
N CYS A 93 -3.86 -10.55 -10.34
CA CYS A 93 -3.70 -9.14 -10.76
C CYS A 93 -2.56 -8.41 -10.05
N GLY A 94 -1.82 -9.07 -9.15
CA GLY A 94 -0.66 -8.48 -8.50
C GLY A 94 -0.95 -7.41 -7.43
N THR A 95 -2.22 -7.11 -7.11
CA THR A 95 -2.58 -6.21 -6.01
C THR A 95 -1.97 -6.70 -4.70
N GLU A 96 -1.35 -5.79 -3.96
CA GLU A 96 -0.73 -6.08 -2.66
C GLU A 96 -1.56 -5.45 -1.54
N TYR A 97 -1.88 -6.26 -0.53
CA TYR A 97 -2.54 -5.84 0.70
C TYR A 97 -1.53 -5.86 1.85
N PHE A 98 -1.57 -4.81 2.65
CA PHE A 98 -0.62 -4.53 3.71
C PHE A 98 -1.31 -4.53 5.07
N LEU A 99 -0.81 -5.35 6.00
CA LEU A 99 -1.41 -5.66 7.31
C LEU A 99 -0.55 -5.24 8.52
#